data_AF-A0A7Z7D0T3-F1
#
_entry.id   AF-A0A7Z7D0T3-F1
#
_cell.length_a   1.000
_cell.length_b   1.000
_cell.length_c   1.000
_cell.angle_alpha   90.00
_cell.angle_beta   90.00
_cell.angle_gamma   90.00
#
_symmetry.space_group_name_H-M   'P 1'
#
loop_
_entity.id
_entity.type
_entity.pdbx_description
1 polymer ?
#
loop_
_entity_poly.entity_id
_entity_poly.type
_entity_poly.pdbx_seq_one_letter_code
_entity_poly.pdbx_strand_id
1 'polypeptide(L)'
;MRLPAAPLIPDGDEAREWAERELADTVYRVAEPTPFDRAARAVGDFFLSLFSGDVPAAFGPWLAVAVLVIVLAAIGVAVAIWGRPRRAARAQAAAALFGDAERRSAADLRRAAEGEAAGGRWEAAIVLRFRALARSLSDRTIVPATPGMTVHGFARSAARAFPGETEALTRAADVFDDVRYLRRPGTPDAYALVASLDERLAAAPRPQRIPA
;
A
#
# COMPACT_ATOMS: atom_id res chain seq x y z
N MET A 1 -86.32 -11.49 -14.47
CA MET A 1 -86.15 -10.98 -15.85
C MET A 1 -85.25 -9.75 -15.80
N ARG A 2 -84.14 -9.80 -16.57
CA ARG A 2 -83.21 -8.71 -16.94
C ARG A 2 -82.37 -8.06 -15.83
N LEU A 3 -81.09 -8.41 -15.80
CA LEU A 3 -80.02 -7.46 -15.46
C LEU A 3 -79.83 -6.52 -16.66
N PRO A 4 -79.66 -5.22 -16.44
CA PRO A 4 -78.74 -4.44 -17.23
C PRO A 4 -77.53 -4.08 -16.35
N ALA A 5 -76.38 -4.64 -16.70
CA ALA A 5 -75.10 -4.05 -16.35
C ALA A 5 -75.06 -2.67 -17.01
N ALA A 6 -75.14 -1.61 -16.21
CA ALA A 6 -74.82 -0.26 -16.66
C ALA A 6 -73.31 -0.06 -16.48
N PRO A 7 -72.57 0.36 -17.53
CA PRO A 7 -71.12 0.44 -17.50
C PRO A 7 -70.66 1.52 -16.51
N LEU A 8 -69.61 1.24 -15.73
CA LEU A 8 -68.85 2.27 -15.01
C LEU A 8 -67.98 3.06 -16.00
N ILE A 9 -68.59 3.61 -17.05
CA ILE A 9 -67.95 4.56 -17.96
C ILE A 9 -68.55 5.92 -17.60
N PRO A 10 -67.77 6.86 -17.02
CA PRO A 10 -68.26 8.19 -16.70
C PRO A 10 -68.76 8.90 -17.96
N ASP A 11 -69.76 9.77 -17.79
CA ASP A 11 -70.21 10.69 -18.83
C ASP A 11 -69.04 11.59 -19.28
N GLY A 12 -69.04 12.04 -20.54
CA GLY A 12 -67.94 12.78 -21.17
C GLY A 12 -67.55 14.05 -20.42
N ASP A 13 -68.52 14.69 -19.76
CA ASP A 13 -68.30 15.88 -18.94
C ASP A 13 -67.71 15.52 -17.55
N GLU A 14 -68.11 14.39 -16.96
CA GLU A 14 -67.51 13.85 -15.73
C GLU A 14 -66.07 13.39 -15.93
N ALA A 15 -65.78 12.76 -17.08
CA ALA A 15 -64.42 12.36 -17.46
C ALA A 15 -63.50 13.57 -17.67
N ARG A 16 -64.05 14.69 -18.15
CA ARG A 16 -63.31 15.93 -18.35
C ARG A 16 -62.99 16.63 -17.03
N GLU A 17 -63.95 16.73 -16.11
CA GLU A 17 -63.68 17.27 -14.77
C GLU A 17 -62.70 16.41 -13.97
N TRP A 18 -62.73 15.08 -14.15
CA TRP A 18 -61.76 14.17 -13.55
C TRP A 18 -60.36 14.33 -14.17
N ALA A 19 -60.27 14.49 -15.49
CA ALA A 19 -59.00 14.76 -16.17
C ALA A 19 -58.41 16.13 -15.80
N GLU A 20 -59.24 17.16 -15.64
CA GLU A 20 -58.81 18.49 -15.20
C GLU A 20 -58.35 18.49 -13.74
N ARG A 21 -58.97 17.67 -12.87
CA ARG A 21 -58.51 17.44 -11.48
C ARG A 21 -57.19 16.70 -11.40
N GLU A 22 -56.99 15.67 -12.23
CA GLU A 22 -55.76 14.88 -12.28
C GLU A 22 -54.59 15.70 -12.87
N LEU A 23 -54.85 16.53 -13.88
CA LEU A 23 -53.84 17.44 -14.46
C LEU A 23 -53.48 18.62 -13.56
N ALA A 24 -54.37 18.98 -12.62
CA ALA A 24 -54.08 19.94 -11.55
C ALA A 24 -53.30 19.30 -10.39
N ASP A 25 -53.22 17.96 -10.34
CA ASP A 25 -52.48 17.29 -9.29
C ASP A 25 -50.97 17.51 -9.48
N THR A 26 -50.42 18.27 -8.55
CA THR A 26 -49.12 18.92 -8.64
C THR A 26 -48.02 17.94 -8.21
N VAL A 27 -48.03 16.72 -8.76
CA VAL A 27 -47.05 15.67 -8.48
C VAL A 27 -45.83 15.79 -9.40
N TYR A 28 -45.92 16.59 -10.47
CA TYR A 28 -44.78 17.03 -11.27
C TYR A 28 -44.47 18.53 -11.08
N ARG A 29 -44.38 18.98 -9.83
CA ARG A 29 -43.62 20.20 -9.53
C ARG A 29 -42.14 19.86 -9.68
N VAL A 30 -41.58 20.31 -10.81
CA VAL A 30 -40.18 20.70 -11.02
C VAL A 30 -39.26 20.23 -9.89
N ALA A 31 -38.56 19.11 -10.11
CA ALA A 31 -37.36 18.82 -9.35
C ALA A 31 -36.43 20.02 -9.57
N GLU A 32 -36.39 20.95 -8.63
CA GLU A 32 -35.36 21.99 -8.63
C GLU A 32 -34.03 21.24 -8.72
N PRO A 33 -33.23 21.49 -9.76
CA PRO A 33 -31.98 20.78 -9.91
C PRO A 33 -31.17 21.02 -8.65
N THR A 34 -30.83 19.91 -8.00
CA THR A 34 -30.06 19.96 -6.77
C THR A 34 -28.77 20.74 -7.03
N PRO A 35 -28.14 21.35 -6.02
CA PRO A 35 -26.85 22.01 -6.20
C PRO A 35 -25.83 21.08 -6.91
N PHE A 36 -25.96 19.77 -6.68
CA PHE A 36 -25.21 18.73 -7.35
C PHE A 36 -25.58 18.57 -8.83
N ASP A 37 -26.86 18.55 -9.20
CA ASP A 37 -27.28 18.48 -10.61
C ASP A 37 -26.84 19.70 -11.41
N ARG A 38 -26.87 20.89 -10.80
CA ARG A 38 -26.33 22.11 -11.42
C ARG A 38 -24.82 22.04 -11.60
N ALA A 39 -24.09 21.50 -10.63
CA ALA A 39 -22.65 21.28 -10.75
C ALA A 39 -22.33 20.23 -11.82
N ALA A 40 -23.06 19.12 -11.86
CA ALA A 40 -22.87 18.05 -12.84
C ALA A 40 -23.15 18.53 -14.27
N ARG A 41 -24.20 19.34 -14.47
CA ARG A 41 -24.48 19.99 -15.77
C ARG A 41 -23.38 20.96 -16.17
N ALA A 42 -22.94 21.84 -15.26
CA ALA A 42 -21.86 22.79 -15.53
C ALA A 42 -20.55 22.08 -15.93
N VAL A 43 -20.26 20.94 -15.30
CA VAL A 43 -19.11 20.08 -15.66
C VAL A 43 -19.30 19.46 -17.05
N GLY A 44 -20.49 18.89 -17.34
CA GLY A 44 -20.79 18.31 -18.65
C GLY A 44 -20.71 19.33 -19.79
N ASP A 45 -21.30 20.50 -19.59
CA ASP A 45 -21.30 21.60 -20.55
C ASP A 45 -19.89 22.14 -20.78
N PHE A 46 -19.06 22.20 -19.73
CA PHE A 46 -17.65 22.54 -19.85
C PHE A 46 -16.91 21.53 -20.74
N PHE A 47 -17.08 20.22 -20.53
CA PHE A 47 -16.46 19.22 -21.40
C PHE A 47 -16.95 19.31 -22.85
N LEU A 48 -18.25 19.48 -23.07
CA LEU A 48 -18.81 19.65 -24.41
C LEU A 48 -18.26 20.91 -25.12
N SER A 49 -18.06 22.01 -24.40
CA SER A 49 -17.48 23.24 -24.97
C SER A 49 -16.03 23.06 -25.44
N LEU A 50 -15.26 22.21 -24.76
CA LEU A 50 -13.88 21.88 -25.16
C LEU A 50 -13.81 21.06 -26.44
N PHE A 51 -14.80 20.19 -26.68
CA PHE A 51 -14.89 19.40 -27.92
C PHE A 51 -15.51 20.17 -29.09
N SER A 52 -16.34 21.18 -28.80
CA SER A 52 -17.06 21.95 -29.82
C SER A 52 -16.22 23.07 -30.46
N GLY A 53 -15.05 23.38 -29.91
CA GLY A 53 -14.11 24.36 -30.47
C GLY A 53 -14.48 25.84 -30.26
N ASP A 54 -15.69 26.14 -29.81
CA ASP A 54 -16.08 27.45 -29.32
C ASP A 54 -15.57 27.63 -27.89
N VAL A 55 -14.33 28.11 -27.76
CA VAL A 55 -13.77 28.53 -26.47
C VAL A 55 -13.96 30.05 -26.35
N PRO A 56 -14.95 30.55 -25.58
CA PRO A 56 -15.11 31.99 -25.40
C PRO A 56 -13.84 32.57 -24.78
N ALA A 57 -13.40 33.75 -25.23
CA ALA A 57 -12.17 34.41 -24.76
C ALA A 57 -12.08 34.58 -23.22
N ALA A 58 -13.23 34.53 -22.52
CA ALA A 58 -13.33 34.55 -21.06
C ALA A 58 -12.76 33.27 -20.37
N PHE A 59 -12.59 32.17 -21.09
CA PHE A 59 -12.12 30.88 -20.54
C PHE A 59 -10.62 30.64 -20.72
N GLY A 60 -9.88 31.57 -21.35
CA GLY A 60 -8.43 31.48 -21.50
C GLY A 60 -7.67 31.20 -20.17
N PRO A 61 -7.97 31.92 -19.06
CA PRO A 61 -7.36 31.64 -17.76
C PRO A 61 -7.81 30.29 -17.17
N TRP A 62 -9.07 29.91 -17.39
CA TRP A 62 -9.66 28.68 -16.84
C TRP A 62 -9.16 27.41 -17.54
N LEU A 63 -8.80 27.49 -18.83
CA LEU A 63 -8.16 26.41 -19.55
C LEU A 63 -6.79 26.07 -18.93
N ALA A 64 -6.00 27.09 -18.60
CA ALA A 64 -4.71 26.92 -17.94
C ALA A 64 -4.86 26.30 -16.53
N VAL A 65 -5.89 26.72 -15.77
CA VAL A 65 -6.22 26.13 -14.47
C VAL A 65 -6.65 24.66 -14.62
N ALA A 66 -7.50 24.34 -15.60
CA ALA A 66 -7.95 22.98 -15.86
C ALA A 66 -6.78 22.06 -16.24
N VAL A 67 -5.89 22.51 -17.13
CA VAL A 67 -4.67 21.79 -17.50
C VAL A 67 -3.76 21.61 -16.29
N LEU A 68 -3.57 22.63 -15.46
CA LEU A 68 -2.76 22.55 -14.24
C LEU A 68 -3.33 21.51 -13.26
N VAL A 69 -4.65 21.50 -13.05
CA VAL A 69 -5.32 20.52 -12.18
C VAL A 69 -5.15 19.11 -12.74
N ILE A 70 -5.29 18.91 -14.05
CA ILE A 70 -5.05 17.61 -14.71
C ILE A 70 -3.60 17.18 -14.53
N VAL A 71 -2.63 18.08 -14.70
CA VAL A 71 -1.20 17.78 -14.51
C VAL A 71 -0.91 17.45 -13.04
N LEU A 72 -1.45 18.20 -12.09
CA LEU A 72 -1.28 17.92 -10.65
C LEU A 72 -1.94 16.59 -10.26
N ALA A 73 -3.13 16.29 -10.81
CA ALA A 73 -3.79 15.01 -10.61
C ALA A 73 -2.98 13.86 -11.24
N ALA A 74 -2.44 14.03 -12.44
CA ALA A 74 -1.58 13.07 -13.11
C ALA A 74 -0.28 12.84 -12.32
N ILE A 75 0.34 13.89 -11.78
CA ILE A 75 1.50 13.80 -10.88
C ILE A 75 1.09 13.09 -9.59
N GLY A 76 -0.06 13.42 -9.00
CA GLY A 76 -0.57 12.78 -7.79
C GLY A 76 -0.83 11.29 -7.99
N VAL A 77 -1.43 10.91 -9.11
CA VAL A 77 -1.65 9.52 -9.54
C VAL A 77 -0.33 8.84 -9.83
N ALA A 78 0.61 9.49 -10.52
CA ALA A 78 1.95 8.98 -10.74
C ALA A 78 2.69 8.73 -9.42
N VAL A 79 2.64 9.67 -8.47
CA VAL A 79 3.22 9.52 -7.14
C VAL A 79 2.49 8.43 -6.33
N ALA A 80 1.17 8.30 -6.48
CA ALA A 80 0.41 7.22 -5.84
C ALA A 80 0.78 5.85 -6.41
N ILE A 81 0.89 5.73 -7.73
CA ILE A 81 1.25 4.50 -8.47
C ILE A 81 2.73 4.14 -8.29
N TRP A 82 3.67 5.10 -8.32
CA TRP A 82 5.11 4.83 -8.24
C TRP A 82 5.73 5.01 -6.83
N GLY A 83 5.08 5.79 -5.95
CA GLY A 83 5.57 6.12 -4.60
C GLY A 83 5.08 5.17 -3.51
N ARG A 84 3.89 4.55 -3.66
CA ARG A 84 3.34 3.61 -2.67
C ARG A 84 3.74 2.14 -2.83
N PRO A 85 3.89 1.52 -4.03
CA PRO A 85 4.16 0.09 -4.10
C PRO A 85 5.58 -0.25 -3.63
N ARG A 86 6.55 0.66 -3.77
CA ARG A 86 7.93 0.38 -3.31
C ARG A 86 8.07 0.37 -1.78
N ARG A 87 7.26 1.14 -1.05
CA ARG A 87 7.26 1.14 0.43
C ARG A 87 6.41 0.00 1.00
N ALA A 88 5.25 -0.26 0.40
CA ALA A 88 4.40 -1.39 0.77
C ALA A 88 5.02 -2.74 0.40
N ALA A 89 5.63 -2.87 -0.78
CA ALA A 89 6.37 -4.08 -1.17
C ALA A 89 7.63 -4.24 -0.33
N ARG A 90 8.35 -3.17 0.04
CA ARG A 90 9.45 -3.27 1.03
C ARG A 90 8.98 -3.70 2.41
N ALA A 91 7.80 -3.26 2.84
CA ALA A 91 7.20 -3.68 4.10
C ALA A 91 6.72 -5.15 4.06
N GLN A 92 6.14 -5.60 2.95
CA GLN A 92 5.76 -7.01 2.72
C GLN A 92 6.98 -7.93 2.53
N ALA A 93 8.03 -7.44 1.88
CA ALA A 93 9.33 -8.10 1.79
C ALA A 93 9.97 -8.30 3.14
N ALA A 94 9.91 -7.24 3.95
CA ALA A 94 10.32 -7.29 5.33
C ALA A 94 9.48 -8.34 6.08
N ALA A 95 8.16 -8.38 5.90
CA ALA A 95 7.34 -9.42 6.54
C ALA A 95 7.75 -10.86 6.12
N ALA A 96 8.19 -11.08 4.87
CA ALA A 96 8.65 -12.38 4.40
C ALA A 96 10.01 -12.82 5.00
N LEU A 97 10.91 -11.88 5.32
CA LEU A 97 12.21 -12.16 5.96
C LEU A 97 12.15 -12.05 7.51
N PHE A 98 11.27 -11.19 8.04
CA PHE A 98 11.21 -10.77 9.45
C PHE A 98 9.97 -11.28 10.20
N GLY A 99 9.05 -12.02 9.58
CA GLY A 99 7.74 -12.30 10.18
C GLY A 99 6.90 -11.02 10.35
N ASP A 100 5.61 -11.17 10.65
CA ASP A 100 4.60 -10.09 10.65
C ASP A 100 5.14 -8.74 11.12
N ALA A 101 5.25 -7.81 10.17
CA ALA A 101 5.51 -6.38 10.36
C ALA A 101 6.38 -6.03 11.58
N GLU A 102 7.60 -6.59 11.65
CA GLU A 102 8.59 -6.30 12.67
C GLU A 102 9.04 -4.81 12.58
N ARG A 103 8.32 -3.92 13.29
CA ARG A 103 8.56 -2.46 13.33
C ARG A 103 9.73 -2.05 14.22
N ARG A 104 10.31 -2.99 14.95
CA ARG A 104 11.42 -2.76 15.89
C ARG A 104 12.68 -2.31 15.15
N SER A 105 13.42 -1.38 15.76
CA SER A 105 14.73 -0.99 15.25
C SER A 105 15.76 -2.12 15.42
N ALA A 106 16.89 -2.05 14.72
CA ALA A 106 17.98 -3.01 14.93
C ALA A 106 18.44 -3.06 16.40
N ALA A 107 18.47 -1.91 17.09
CA ALA A 107 18.83 -1.84 18.50
C ALA A 107 17.78 -2.52 19.41
N ASP A 108 16.49 -2.34 19.12
CA ASP A 108 15.42 -3.00 19.89
C ASP A 108 15.44 -4.52 19.70
N LEU A 109 15.76 -4.98 18.48
CA LEU A 109 15.92 -6.39 18.18
C LEU A 109 17.13 -7.00 18.91
N ARG A 110 18.26 -6.28 19.00
CA ARG A 110 19.43 -6.70 19.80
C ARG A 110 19.09 -6.85 21.28
N ARG A 111 18.45 -5.82 21.87
CA ARG A 111 18.03 -5.86 23.28
C ARG A 111 17.06 -7.00 23.57
N ALA A 112 16.12 -7.25 22.65
CA ALA A 112 15.21 -8.39 22.78
C ALA A 112 15.94 -9.73 22.68
N ALA A 113 16.90 -9.85 21.75
CA ALA A 113 17.73 -11.05 21.61
C ALA A 113 18.55 -11.33 22.87
N GLU A 114 19.15 -10.28 23.46
CA GLU A 114 19.89 -10.37 24.72
C GLU A 114 19.00 -10.81 25.89
N GLY A 115 17.76 -10.30 25.96
CA GLY A 115 16.79 -10.74 26.96
C GLY A 115 16.38 -12.21 26.82
N GLU A 116 16.19 -12.70 25.59
CA GLU A 116 15.91 -14.11 25.31
C GLU A 116 17.12 -15.00 25.66
N ALA A 117 18.34 -14.55 25.31
CA ALA A 117 19.58 -15.24 25.63
C ALA A 117 19.81 -15.35 27.16
N ALA A 118 19.58 -14.27 27.90
CA ALA A 118 19.67 -14.27 29.36
C ALA A 118 18.66 -15.24 30.02
N GLY A 119 17.51 -15.46 29.38
CA GLY A 119 16.51 -16.44 29.79
C GLY A 119 16.76 -17.87 29.28
N GLY A 120 17.89 -18.14 28.62
CA GLY A 120 18.23 -19.45 28.04
C GLY A 120 17.39 -19.84 26.82
N ARG A 121 16.64 -18.90 26.23
CA ARG A 121 15.76 -19.12 25.06
C ARG A 121 16.54 -18.88 23.77
N TRP A 122 17.51 -19.75 23.50
CA TRP A 122 18.53 -19.57 22.47
C TRP A 122 17.96 -19.49 21.05
N GLU A 123 16.93 -20.27 20.72
CA GLU A 123 16.29 -20.25 19.39
C GLU A 123 15.70 -18.87 19.08
N ALA A 124 14.96 -18.31 20.05
CA ALA A 124 14.38 -16.98 19.94
C ALA A 124 15.46 -15.89 19.86
N ALA A 125 16.50 -16.02 20.69
CA ALA A 125 17.64 -15.10 20.69
C ALA A 125 18.36 -15.07 19.32
N ILE A 126 18.64 -16.24 18.74
CA ILE A 126 19.27 -16.39 17.42
C ILE A 126 18.42 -15.73 16.33
N VAL A 127 17.11 -16.02 16.30
CA VAL A 127 16.19 -15.43 15.32
C VAL A 127 16.16 -13.91 15.44
N LEU A 128 16.04 -13.38 16.66
CA LEU A 128 16.00 -11.93 16.89
C LEU A 128 17.33 -11.25 16.52
N ARG A 129 18.48 -11.88 16.83
CA ARG A 129 19.80 -11.32 16.50
C ARG A 129 20.05 -11.31 15.00
N PHE A 130 19.65 -12.37 14.28
CA PHE A 130 19.73 -12.37 12.82
C PHE A 130 18.83 -11.28 12.20
N ARG A 131 17.62 -11.10 12.73
CA ARG A 131 16.73 -10.00 12.30
C ARG A 131 17.36 -8.64 12.56
N ALA A 132 18.05 -8.45 13.70
CA ALA A 132 18.76 -7.21 13.99
C ALA A 132 19.87 -6.93 12.96
N LEU A 133 20.67 -7.95 12.63
CA LEU A 133 21.70 -7.89 11.59
C LEU A 133 21.10 -7.47 10.25
N ALA A 134 20.05 -8.15 9.81
CA ALA A 134 19.41 -7.86 8.54
C ALA A 134 18.79 -6.45 8.49
N ARG A 135 18.16 -6.02 9.60
CA ARG A 135 17.63 -4.66 9.75
C ARG A 135 18.73 -3.61 9.68
N SER A 136 19.84 -3.81 10.39
CA SER A 136 21.00 -2.92 10.44
C SER A 136 21.58 -2.67 9.03
N LEU A 137 21.79 -3.74 8.25
CA LEU A 137 22.33 -3.63 6.89
C LEU A 137 21.35 -3.02 5.90
N SER A 138 20.05 -3.27 6.08
CA SER A 138 19.00 -2.67 5.26
C SER A 138 18.83 -1.17 5.53
N ASP A 139 18.79 -0.76 6.80
CA ASP A 139 18.66 0.66 7.19
C ASP A 139 19.87 1.47 6.71
N ARG A 140 21.07 0.88 6.71
CA ARG A 140 22.29 1.49 6.15
C ARG A 140 22.36 1.43 4.62
N THR A 141 21.34 0.91 3.95
CA THR A 141 21.25 0.76 2.49
C THR A 141 22.47 0.03 1.90
N ILE A 142 22.93 -1.02 2.59
CA ILE A 142 24.02 -1.91 2.14
C ILE A 142 23.41 -3.11 1.42
N VAL A 143 22.45 -3.78 2.07
CA VAL A 143 21.69 -4.89 1.48
C VAL A 143 20.21 -4.52 1.44
N PRO A 144 19.60 -4.29 0.26
CA PRO A 144 18.18 -4.03 0.19
C PRO A 144 17.38 -5.31 0.49
N ALA A 145 16.50 -5.28 1.51
CA ALA A 145 15.53 -6.34 1.71
C ALA A 145 14.43 -6.24 0.63
N THR A 146 14.42 -7.19 -0.32
CA THR A 146 13.44 -7.26 -1.42
C THR A 146 12.38 -8.34 -1.18
N PRO A 147 11.17 -8.21 -1.78
CA PRO A 147 10.11 -9.21 -1.61
C PRO A 147 10.58 -10.61 -1.96
N GLY A 148 10.22 -11.59 -1.13
CA GLY A 148 10.60 -13.00 -1.34
C GLY A 148 12.08 -13.33 -1.11
N MET A 149 12.88 -12.40 -0.55
CA MET A 149 14.26 -12.69 -0.20
C MET A 149 14.31 -13.75 0.92
N THR A 150 15.04 -14.83 0.67
CA THR A 150 15.36 -15.87 1.67
C THR A 150 16.52 -15.45 2.57
N VAL A 151 16.71 -16.13 3.71
CA VAL A 151 17.84 -15.87 4.63
C VAL A 151 19.20 -16.07 3.94
N HIS A 152 19.36 -17.15 3.16
CA HIS A 152 20.57 -17.38 2.36
C HIS A 152 20.71 -16.38 1.22
N GLY A 153 19.60 -15.95 0.62
CA GLY A 153 19.61 -14.87 -0.38
C GLY A 153 20.13 -13.56 0.20
N PHE A 154 19.71 -13.22 1.42
CA PHE A 154 20.21 -12.09 2.16
C PHE A 154 21.72 -12.25 2.49
N ALA A 155 22.12 -13.41 3.04
CA ALA A 155 23.52 -13.69 3.38
C ALA A 155 24.45 -13.61 2.17
N ARG A 156 24.05 -14.17 1.01
CA ARG A 156 24.80 -14.03 -0.25
C ARG A 156 24.93 -12.58 -0.69
N SER A 157 23.88 -11.77 -0.52
CA SER A 157 23.94 -10.35 -0.87
C SER A 157 24.82 -9.56 0.09
N ALA A 158 24.79 -9.89 1.38
CA ALA A 158 25.68 -9.32 2.37
C ALA A 158 27.15 -9.72 2.11
N ALA A 159 27.40 -10.96 1.69
CA ALA A 159 28.75 -11.45 1.38
C ALA A 159 29.38 -10.71 0.19
N ARG A 160 28.58 -10.31 -0.81
CA ARG A 160 29.09 -9.43 -1.88
C ARG A 160 29.54 -8.06 -1.37
N ALA A 161 28.89 -7.54 -0.33
CA ALA A 161 29.26 -6.27 0.28
C ALA A 161 30.40 -6.43 1.30
N PHE A 162 30.51 -7.59 1.94
CA PHE A 162 31.53 -7.92 2.93
C PHE A 162 32.20 -9.26 2.59
N PRO A 163 33.10 -9.31 1.59
CA PRO A 163 33.69 -10.57 1.14
C PRO A 163 34.44 -11.34 2.23
N GLY A 164 35.07 -10.63 3.17
CA GLY A 164 35.78 -11.22 4.32
C GLY A 164 34.87 -11.92 5.33
N GLU A 165 33.56 -11.71 5.28
CA GLU A 165 32.58 -12.29 6.21
C GLU A 165 31.70 -13.36 5.55
N THR A 166 32.05 -13.81 4.33
CA THR A 166 31.25 -14.75 3.53
C THR A 166 30.91 -16.03 4.29
N GLU A 167 31.91 -16.66 4.91
CA GLU A 167 31.73 -17.90 5.65
C GLU A 167 30.87 -17.69 6.91
N ALA A 168 31.12 -16.61 7.65
CA ALA A 168 30.35 -16.26 8.84
C ALA A 168 28.88 -15.95 8.51
N LEU A 169 28.63 -15.22 7.42
CA LEU A 169 27.28 -14.93 6.92
C LEU A 169 26.53 -16.20 6.50
N THR A 170 27.24 -17.14 5.87
CA THR A 170 26.66 -18.43 5.46
C THR A 170 26.29 -19.24 6.69
N ARG A 171 27.21 -19.40 7.64
CA ARG A 171 26.94 -20.09 8.92
C ARG A 171 25.80 -19.45 9.71
N ALA A 172 25.73 -18.12 9.75
CA ALA A 172 24.65 -17.42 10.45
C ALA A 172 23.28 -17.68 9.81
N ALA A 173 23.21 -17.78 8.48
CA ALA A 173 22.00 -18.17 7.76
C ALA A 173 21.62 -19.63 8.02
N ASP A 174 22.60 -20.54 8.04
CA ASP A 174 22.36 -21.96 8.36
C ASP A 174 21.84 -22.13 9.78
N VAL A 175 22.47 -21.48 10.76
CA VAL A 175 22.03 -21.47 12.17
C VAL A 175 20.60 -20.92 12.31
N PHE A 176 20.26 -19.87 11.56
CA PHE A 176 18.91 -19.33 11.55
C PHE A 176 17.89 -20.35 11.02
N ASP A 177 18.17 -21.00 9.89
CA ASP A 177 17.28 -21.99 9.30
C ASP A 177 17.13 -23.23 10.19
N ASP A 178 18.24 -23.67 10.79
CA ASP A 178 18.28 -24.78 11.74
C ASP A 178 17.28 -24.56 12.89
N VAL A 179 17.29 -23.39 13.53
CA VAL A 179 16.39 -23.11 14.66
C VAL A 179 14.97 -22.74 14.20
N ARG A 180 14.82 -21.99 13.09
CA ARG A 180 13.53 -21.42 12.69
C ARG A 180 12.66 -22.40 11.92
N TYR A 181 13.25 -23.18 11.03
CA TYR A 181 12.52 -24.08 10.12
C TYR A 181 12.76 -25.54 10.46
N LEU A 182 14.00 -25.93 10.79
CA LEU A 182 14.32 -27.31 11.15
C LEU A 182 14.08 -27.63 12.62
N ARG A 183 13.72 -26.62 13.43
CA ARG A 183 13.36 -26.75 14.87
C ARG A 183 14.45 -27.45 15.69
N ARG A 184 15.72 -27.30 15.28
CA ARG A 184 16.87 -27.77 16.04
C ARG A 184 17.09 -26.89 17.28
N PRO A 185 17.62 -27.46 18.37
CA PRO A 185 17.88 -26.69 19.59
C PRO A 185 18.92 -25.59 19.31
N GLY A 186 18.65 -24.40 19.81
CA GLY A 186 19.61 -23.30 19.80
C GLY A 186 20.67 -23.51 20.87
N THR A 187 21.89 -23.03 20.64
CA THR A 187 22.99 -23.10 21.61
C THR A 187 23.56 -21.71 21.92
N PRO A 188 24.21 -21.54 23.09
CA PRO A 188 24.94 -20.31 23.40
C PRO A 188 25.99 -19.97 22.35
N ASP A 189 26.72 -20.99 21.85
CA ASP A 189 27.75 -20.81 20.83
C ASP A 189 27.17 -20.36 19.49
N ALA A 190 26.03 -20.93 19.09
CA ALA A 190 25.33 -20.52 17.87
C ALA A 190 24.81 -19.09 17.98
N TYR A 191 24.29 -18.69 19.15
CA TYR A 191 23.92 -17.29 19.40
C TYR A 191 25.14 -16.36 19.34
N ALA A 192 26.25 -16.72 19.99
CA ALA A 192 27.48 -15.93 19.99
C ALA A 192 28.07 -15.75 18.58
N LEU A 193 27.98 -16.78 17.74
CA LEU A 193 28.38 -16.70 16.33
C LEU A 193 27.58 -15.61 15.59
N VAL A 194 26.26 -15.59 15.73
CA VAL A 194 25.39 -14.59 15.08
C VAL A 194 25.58 -13.21 15.69
N ALA A 195 25.72 -13.12 17.02
CA ALA A 195 25.89 -11.85 17.73
C ALA A 195 27.20 -11.15 17.39
N SER A 196 28.30 -11.90 17.35
CA SER A 196 29.62 -11.36 16.99
C SER A 196 29.67 -10.90 15.53
N LEU A 197 28.99 -11.61 14.62
CA LEU A 197 28.88 -11.21 13.23
C LEU A 197 28.08 -9.89 13.09
N ASP A 198 26.94 -9.77 13.77
CA ASP A 198 26.14 -8.56 13.77
C ASP A 198 26.95 -7.35 14.28
N GLU A 199 27.72 -7.53 15.35
CA GLU A 199 28.59 -6.47 15.91
C GLU A 199 29.68 -6.03 14.93
N ARG A 200 30.41 -6.99 14.35
CA ARG A 200 31.45 -6.68 13.35
C ARG A 200 30.87 -5.93 12.16
N LEU A 201 29.74 -6.40 11.61
CA LEU A 201 29.11 -5.76 10.46
C LEU A 201 28.47 -4.41 10.81
N ALA A 202 27.97 -4.23 12.03
CA ALA A 202 27.45 -2.95 12.51
C ALA A 202 28.55 -1.89 12.62
N ALA A 203 29.74 -2.28 13.11
CA ALA A 203 30.90 -1.42 13.24
C ALA A 203 31.66 -1.20 11.91
N ALA A 204 31.54 -2.14 10.97
CA ALA A 204 32.24 -2.05 9.69
C ALA A 204 31.82 -0.80 8.90
N PRO A 205 32.76 -0.06 8.28
CA PRO A 205 32.43 1.06 7.41
C PRO A 205 31.60 0.59 6.21
N ARG A 206 30.88 1.52 5.57
CA ARG A 206 30.09 1.19 4.38
C ARG A 206 31.05 0.69 3.28
N PRO A 207 30.85 -0.52 2.75
CA PRO A 207 31.74 -1.03 1.72
C PRO A 207 31.63 -0.16 0.46
N GLN A 208 32.78 0.18 -0.12
CA GLN A 208 32.84 0.90 -1.38
C GLN A 208 32.21 0.00 -2.45
N ARG A 209 31.21 0.51 -3.19
CA ARG A 209 30.65 -0.23 -4.33
C ARG A 209 31.77 -0.44 -5.33
N ILE A 210 32.24 -1.68 -5.49
CA ILE A 210 33.02 -2.05 -6.66
C ILE A 210 32.01 -2.04 -7.83
N PRO A 211 32.19 -1.19 -8.86
CA PRO A 211 31.31 -1.20 -10.02
C PRO A 211 31.36 -2.58 -10.69
N ALA A 212 30.19 -3.05 -11.12
CA ALA A 212 30.01 -4.30 -11.85
C ALA A 212 30.66 -4.24 -13.24
#